data_AF-A0A8C6TSK3-F1
#
_entry.id   AF-A0A8C6TSK3-F1
#
_cell.length_a   1.000
_cell.length_b   1.000
_cell.length_c   1.000
_cell.angle_alpha   90.00
_cell.angle_beta   90.00
_cell.angle_gamma   90.00
#
_symmetry.space_group_name_H-M   'P 1'
#
loop_
_entity.id
_entity.type
_entity.pdbx_description
1 polymer ?
#
loop_
_entity_poly.entity_id
_entity_poly.type
_entity_poly.pdbx_seq_one_letter_code
_entity_poly.pdbx_strand_id
1 'polypeptide(L)'
;MVISCCALGCSNRQGCKPNLPFYHIPADEDRRRLWLAAINRKHWQPSKYSRICGEHFLQGQKSQDPLSPDYVPSVFAHTTVAAKRYSLKTLQKYGIRQEMKKKRKQQSSRNEDARGLFNPTSEETVPKENNENVADMCEDDISNDVMCQTDLRAEHIELLQRQCEVLQSKTFTLKQQLYLHLLEQNSFEN
;
A
#
# COMPACT_ATOMS: atom_id res chain seq x y z
N MET A 1 -17.21 2.96 -33.88
CA MET A 1 -17.16 4.02 -32.84
C MET A 1 -15.71 4.16 -32.40
N VAL A 2 -15.14 5.38 -32.39
CA VAL A 2 -13.73 5.62 -32.00
C VAL A 2 -13.64 5.66 -30.47
N ILE A 3 -12.71 4.91 -29.88
CA ILE A 3 -12.46 4.96 -28.44
C ILE A 3 -11.75 6.27 -28.08
N SER A 4 -12.25 6.97 -27.07
CA SER A 4 -11.67 8.20 -26.53
C SER A 4 -11.46 8.09 -25.01
N CYS A 5 -10.46 8.82 -24.50
CA CYS A 5 -10.21 8.89 -23.07
C CYS A 5 -11.32 9.69 -22.36
N CYS A 6 -11.82 9.21 -21.22
CA CYS A 6 -12.85 9.91 -20.44
C CYS A 6 -12.29 10.97 -19.48
N ALA A 7 -10.96 11.01 -19.29
CA ALA A 7 -10.31 11.96 -18.39
C ALA A 7 -10.48 13.42 -18.86
N LEU A 8 -10.67 14.33 -17.91
CA LEU A 8 -10.81 15.76 -18.19
C LEU A 8 -9.52 16.33 -18.79
N GLY A 9 -9.64 17.06 -19.90
CA GLY A 9 -8.51 17.65 -20.61
C GLY A 9 -7.70 16.67 -21.46
N CYS A 10 -8.11 15.39 -21.53
CA CYS A 10 -7.44 14.40 -22.36
C CYS A 10 -8.16 14.26 -23.72
N SER A 11 -7.48 14.62 -24.81
CA SER A 11 -7.99 14.47 -26.18
C SER A 11 -7.48 13.21 -26.87
N ASN A 12 -6.89 12.27 -26.13
CA ASN A 12 -6.36 11.04 -26.69
C ASN A 12 -7.49 10.16 -27.24
N ARG A 13 -7.33 9.76 -28.50
CA ARG A 13 -8.23 8.83 -29.21
C ARG A 13 -7.43 7.64 -29.72
N GLN A 14 -8.09 6.51 -29.82
CA GLN A 14 -7.49 5.32 -30.41
C GLN A 14 -7.03 5.62 -31.84
N GLY A 15 -5.77 5.30 -32.15
CA GLY A 15 -5.15 5.57 -33.44
C GLY A 15 -4.39 6.91 -33.55
N CYS A 16 -4.59 7.87 -32.64
CA CYS A 16 -3.83 9.13 -32.66
C CYS A 16 -2.38 8.95 -32.17
N LYS A 17 -2.15 8.04 -31.22
CA LYS A 17 -0.83 7.73 -30.67
C LYS A 17 -0.54 6.24 -30.86
N PRO A 18 0.59 5.86 -31.46
CA PRO A 18 0.95 4.45 -31.60
C PRO A 18 1.15 3.85 -30.21
N ASN A 19 0.65 2.63 -30.00
CA ASN A 19 0.83 1.83 -28.79
C ASN A 19 0.32 2.44 -27.47
N LEU A 20 -0.58 3.43 -27.50
CA LEU A 20 -1.22 3.94 -26.28
C LEU A 20 -2.37 3.01 -25.87
N PRO A 21 -2.27 2.25 -24.76
CA PRO A 21 -3.33 1.37 -24.32
C PRO A 21 -4.53 2.17 -23.78
N PHE A 22 -5.72 1.62 -23.96
CA PHE A 22 -6.97 2.14 -23.40
C PHE A 22 -7.58 1.08 -22.50
N TYR A 23 -7.80 1.43 -21.24
CA TYR A 23 -8.28 0.52 -20.21
C TYR A 23 -9.74 0.77 -19.87
N HIS A 24 -10.46 -0.32 -19.65
CA HIS A 24 -11.80 -0.29 -19.07
C HIS A 24 -11.72 0.17 -17.62
N ILE A 25 -12.79 0.82 -17.17
CA ILE A 25 -12.99 1.05 -15.75
C ILE A 25 -13.25 -0.32 -15.09
N PRO A 26 -12.55 -0.65 -13.99
CA PRO A 26 -12.68 -1.93 -13.31
C PRO A 26 -14.13 -2.29 -12.94
N ALA A 27 -14.41 -3.59 -12.95
CA ALA A 27 -15.68 -4.12 -12.44
C ALA A 27 -15.70 -4.13 -10.91
N ASP A 28 -14.56 -4.44 -10.28
CA ASP A 28 -14.39 -4.48 -8.82
C ASP A 28 -14.79 -3.15 -8.18
N GLU A 29 -15.73 -3.20 -7.23
CA GLU A 29 -16.38 -2.00 -6.68
C GLU A 29 -15.39 -1.06 -5.97
N ASP A 30 -14.47 -1.61 -5.17
CA ASP A 30 -13.49 -0.83 -4.43
C ASP A 30 -12.51 -0.12 -5.37
N ARG A 31 -11.97 -0.87 -6.34
CA ARG A 31 -11.05 -0.32 -7.32
C ARG A 31 -11.75 0.69 -8.23
N ARG A 32 -13.00 0.41 -8.62
CA ARG A 32 -13.83 1.31 -9.40
C ARG A 32 -14.08 2.61 -8.66
N ARG A 33 -14.41 2.57 -7.36
CA ARG A 33 -14.56 3.75 -6.50
C ARG A 33 -13.31 4.61 -6.51
N LEU A 34 -12.12 4.00 -6.35
CA LEU A 34 -10.84 4.70 -6.41
C LEU A 34 -10.58 5.34 -7.78
N TRP A 35 -10.85 4.63 -8.88
CA TRP A 35 -10.69 5.17 -10.23
C TRP A 35 -11.63 6.34 -10.49
N LEU A 36 -12.89 6.26 -10.06
CA LEU A 36 -13.87 7.34 -10.22
C LEU A 36 -13.50 8.56 -9.39
N ALA A 37 -13.01 8.35 -8.17
CA ALA A 37 -12.48 9.42 -7.32
C ALA A 37 -11.29 10.12 -7.99
N ALA A 38 -10.39 9.36 -8.61
CA ALA A 38 -9.22 9.92 -9.30
C ALA A 38 -9.58 10.68 -10.58
N ILE A 39 -10.59 10.23 -11.32
CA ILE A 39 -11.11 10.94 -12.50
C ILE A 39 -11.74 12.29 -12.11
N ASN A 40 -12.41 12.31 -10.94
CA ASN A 40 -13.00 13.50 -10.32
C ASN A 40 -13.86 14.34 -11.29
N ARG A 41 -14.79 13.69 -12.01
CA ARG A 41 -15.68 14.36 -12.95
C ARG A 41 -17.08 14.54 -12.35
N LYS A 42 -17.49 15.80 -12.18
CA LYS A 42 -18.82 16.15 -11.65
C LYS A 42 -19.94 15.74 -12.61
N HIS A 43 -21.07 15.29 -12.06
CA HIS A 43 -22.29 14.91 -12.79
C HIS A 43 -22.06 13.91 -13.94
N TRP A 44 -21.07 13.04 -13.81
CA TRP A 44 -20.72 12.06 -14.83
C TRP A 44 -20.70 10.67 -14.24
N GLN A 45 -21.27 9.71 -14.98
CA GLN A 45 -21.22 8.30 -14.64
C GLN A 45 -20.48 7.52 -15.72
N PRO A 46 -19.62 6.57 -15.33
CA PRO A 46 -18.91 5.74 -16.27
C PRO A 46 -19.88 4.83 -17.03
N SER A 47 -19.78 4.84 -18.36
CA SER A 47 -20.45 3.87 -19.22
C SER A 47 -19.55 2.65 -19.47
N LYS A 48 -20.11 1.55 -19.98
CA LYS A 48 -19.34 0.37 -20.42
C LYS A 48 -18.32 0.69 -21.51
N TYR A 49 -18.46 1.82 -22.20
CA TYR A 49 -17.53 2.31 -23.22
C TYR A 49 -16.54 3.36 -22.70
N SER A 50 -16.64 3.78 -21.44
CA SER A 50 -15.70 4.73 -20.85
C SER A 50 -14.33 4.08 -20.69
N ARG A 51 -13.30 4.73 -21.24
CA ARG A 51 -11.92 4.24 -21.22
C ARG A 51 -10.98 5.30 -20.69
N ILE A 52 -9.93 4.85 -20.02
CA ILE A 52 -8.79 5.68 -19.63
C ILE A 52 -7.56 5.25 -20.40
N CYS A 53 -6.85 6.20 -20.98
CA CYS A 53 -5.61 5.91 -21.68
C CYS A 53 -4.43 5.72 -20.71
N GLY A 54 -3.39 5.04 -21.18
CA GLY A 54 -2.19 4.73 -20.40
C GLY A 54 -1.48 5.93 -19.77
N GLU A 55 -1.59 7.13 -20.36
CA GLU A 55 -0.93 8.36 -19.86
C GLU A 55 -1.37 8.79 -18.46
N HIS A 56 -2.51 8.27 -17.98
CA HIS A 56 -2.98 8.55 -16.63
C HIS A 56 -2.32 7.68 -15.55
N PHE A 57 -1.47 6.73 -15.97
CA PHE A 57 -0.62 5.89 -15.12
C PHE A 57 0.83 6.37 -15.22
N LEU A 58 1.60 6.26 -14.14
CA LEU A 58 2.99 6.71 -14.07
C LEU A 58 3.87 5.94 -15.06
N GLN A 59 3.71 4.62 -15.14
CA GLN A 59 4.44 3.77 -16.08
C GLN A 59 3.73 3.63 -17.44
N GLY A 60 2.66 4.38 -17.70
CA GLY A 60 1.89 4.26 -18.94
C GLY A 60 0.98 3.03 -19.00
N GLN A 61 0.98 2.17 -17.96
CA GLN A 61 0.23 0.93 -17.92
C GLN A 61 -0.43 0.73 -16.56
N LYS A 62 -1.60 0.09 -16.54
CA LYS A 62 -2.27 -0.27 -15.29
C LYS A 62 -1.58 -1.49 -14.66
N SER A 63 -1.32 -1.44 -13.35
CA SER A 63 -0.91 -2.62 -12.59
C SER A 63 -2.14 -3.35 -12.04
N GLN A 64 -2.05 -4.67 -11.82
CA GLN A 64 -3.07 -5.43 -11.08
C GLN A 64 -2.77 -5.51 -9.59
N ASP A 65 -1.54 -5.16 -9.17
CA ASP A 65 -1.10 -5.27 -7.80
C ASP A 65 -1.63 -4.08 -6.97
N PRO A 66 -2.40 -4.29 -5.89
CA PRO A 66 -2.94 -3.20 -5.07
C PRO A 66 -1.86 -2.31 -4.44
N LEU A 67 -0.66 -2.86 -4.23
CA LEU A 67 0.49 -2.16 -3.67
C LEU A 67 1.23 -1.28 -4.70
N SER A 68 0.91 -1.43 -5.98
CA SER A 68 1.52 -0.61 -7.03
C SER A 68 0.86 0.76 -7.08
N PRO A 69 1.62 1.86 -7.23
CA PRO A 69 1.03 3.18 -7.44
C PRO A 69 0.27 3.30 -8.77
N ASP A 70 0.48 2.38 -9.71
CA ASP A 70 -0.26 2.31 -10.98
C ASP A 70 -1.51 1.40 -10.91
N TYR A 71 -1.91 1.00 -9.69
CA TYR A 71 -3.18 0.32 -9.48
C TYR A 71 -4.39 1.22 -9.78
N VAL A 72 -4.24 2.53 -9.52
CA VAL A 72 -5.23 3.58 -9.76
C VAL A 72 -4.58 4.66 -10.63
N PRO A 73 -5.26 5.20 -11.65
CA PRO A 73 -4.73 6.32 -12.41
C PRO A 73 -4.51 7.51 -11.48
N SER A 74 -3.37 8.18 -11.59
CA SER A 74 -2.98 9.27 -10.68
C SER A 74 -2.49 10.52 -11.42
N VAL A 75 -2.26 10.44 -12.73
CA VAL A 75 -1.74 11.53 -13.55
C VAL A 75 -2.91 12.22 -14.27
N PHE A 76 -3.38 13.33 -13.72
CA PHE A 76 -4.43 14.16 -14.31
C PHE A 76 -4.01 15.62 -14.35
N ALA A 77 -4.73 16.43 -15.13
CA ALA A 77 -4.50 17.87 -15.22
C ALA A 77 -4.64 18.59 -13.85
N HIS A 78 -5.48 18.05 -12.96
CA HIS A 78 -5.69 18.58 -11.61
C HIS A 78 -4.74 17.96 -10.56
N THR A 79 -3.86 17.04 -10.95
CA THR A 79 -2.89 16.45 -10.03
C THR A 79 -1.84 17.49 -9.66
N THR A 80 -1.69 17.78 -8.37
CA THR A 80 -0.68 18.74 -7.90
C THR A 80 0.73 18.21 -8.11
N VAL A 81 1.71 19.12 -8.23
CA VAL A 81 3.12 18.75 -8.35
C VAL A 81 3.59 17.93 -7.15
N ALA A 82 3.12 18.26 -5.95
CA ALA A 82 3.42 17.53 -4.73
C ALA A 82 2.90 16.08 -4.79
N ALA A 83 1.64 15.89 -5.19
CA ALA A 83 1.05 14.56 -5.36
C ALA A 83 1.80 13.74 -6.40
N LYS A 84 2.14 14.33 -7.55
CA LYS A 84 2.94 13.65 -8.59
C LYS A 84 4.31 13.20 -8.07
N ARG A 85 5.02 14.08 -7.34
CA ARG A 85 6.31 13.74 -6.73
C ARG A 85 6.17 12.61 -5.71
N TYR A 86 5.11 12.61 -4.91
CA TYR A 86 4.83 11.53 -3.97
C TYR A 86 4.61 10.21 -4.70
N SER A 87 3.75 10.18 -5.72
CA SER A 87 3.48 8.98 -6.50
C SER A 87 4.74 8.40 -7.18
N LEU A 88 5.63 9.25 -7.69
CA LEU A 88 6.93 8.82 -8.24
C LEU A 88 7.85 8.19 -7.19
N LYS A 89 7.92 8.76 -5.98
CA LYS A 89 8.68 8.17 -4.87
C LYS A 89 8.10 6.80 -4.48
N THR A 90 6.77 6.69 -4.43
CA THR A 90 6.08 5.43 -4.15
C THR A 90 6.38 4.38 -5.22
N LEU A 91 6.45 4.77 -6.50
CA LEU A 91 6.83 3.88 -7.59
C LEU A 91 8.27 3.36 -7.46
N GLN A 92 9.20 4.23 -7.09
CA GLN A 92 10.57 3.82 -6.82
C GLN A 92 10.64 2.80 -5.67
N LYS A 93 9.95 3.07 -4.56
CA LYS A 93 9.87 2.15 -3.41
C LYS A 93 9.25 0.81 -3.82
N TYR A 94 8.19 0.84 -4.62
CA TYR A 94 7.55 -0.36 -5.16
C TYR A 94 8.53 -1.20 -5.99
N GLY A 95 9.27 -0.58 -6.90
CA GLY A 95 10.29 -1.26 -7.71
C GLY A 95 11.36 -1.95 -6.88
N ILE A 96 11.88 -1.28 -5.84
CA ILE A 96 12.85 -1.86 -4.90
C ILE A 96 12.27 -3.09 -4.20
N ARG A 97 11.02 -3.01 -3.70
CA ARG A 97 10.34 -4.13 -3.05
C ARG A 97 10.18 -5.33 -3.98
N GLN A 98 9.77 -5.09 -5.23
CA GLN A 98 9.61 -6.15 -6.23
C GLN A 98 10.94 -6.85 -6.55
N GLU A 99 12.02 -6.08 -6.69
CA GLU A 99 13.36 -6.62 -6.92
C GLU A 99 13.83 -7.50 -5.77
N MET A 100 13.64 -7.04 -4.52
CA MET A 100 13.99 -7.82 -3.33
C MET A 100 13.18 -9.13 -3.24
N LYS A 101 11.88 -9.10 -3.58
CA LYS A 101 11.04 -10.31 -3.63
C LYS A 101 11.56 -11.31 -4.66
N LYS A 102 11.95 -10.85 -5.86
CA LYS A 102 12.52 -11.71 -6.91
C LYS A 102 13.83 -12.36 -6.46
N LYS A 103 14.74 -11.60 -5.86
CA LYS A 103 16.02 -12.12 -5.34
C LYS A 103 15.81 -13.19 -4.26
N ARG A 104 14.88 -12.98 -3.32
CA ARG A 104 14.55 -13.97 -2.28
C ARG A 104 14.03 -15.28 -2.89
N LYS A 105 13.15 -15.19 -3.90
CA LYS A 105 12.61 -16.38 -4.60
C LYS A 105 13.68 -17.13 -5.40
N GLN A 106 14.61 -16.43 -6.05
CA GLN A 106 15.73 -17.06 -6.76
C GLN A 106 16.72 -17.73 -5.79
N GLN A 107 16.95 -17.13 -4.63
CA GLN A 107 17.80 -17.72 -3.62
C GLN A 107 17.16 -18.96 -2.98
N SER A 108 15.84 -18.95 -2.75
CA SER A 108 15.14 -20.14 -2.25
C SER A 108 15.19 -21.28 -3.26
N SER A 109 14.92 -21.03 -4.56
CA SER A 109 15.03 -22.07 -5.60
C SER A 109 16.45 -22.60 -5.72
N ARG A 110 17.47 -21.73 -5.70
CA ARG A 110 18.88 -22.16 -5.73
C ARG A 110 19.27 -23.00 -4.52
N ASN A 111 18.74 -22.69 -3.34
CA ASN A 111 18.98 -23.48 -2.13
C ASN A 111 18.30 -24.85 -2.19
N GLU A 112 17.10 -24.94 -2.79
CA GLU A 112 16.41 -26.20 -3.06
C GLU A 112 17.19 -27.07 -4.07
N ASP A 113 17.66 -26.47 -5.17
CA ASP A 113 18.49 -27.15 -6.17
C ASP A 113 19.81 -27.67 -5.56
N ALA A 114 20.45 -26.88 -4.70
CA ALA A 114 21.66 -27.29 -4.00
C ALA A 114 21.39 -28.46 -3.04
N ARG A 115 20.26 -28.46 -2.30
CA ARG A 115 19.86 -29.59 -1.45
C ARG A 115 19.63 -30.87 -2.25
N GLY A 116 19.07 -30.77 -3.47
CA GLY A 116 18.88 -31.91 -4.37
C GLY A 116 20.19 -32.57 -4.83
N LEU A 117 21.30 -31.82 -4.87
CA LEU A 117 22.63 -32.32 -5.25
C LEU A 117 23.38 -33.03 -4.11
N PHE A 118 22.99 -32.80 -2.85
CA PHE A 118 23.65 -33.38 -1.66
C PHE A 118 22.94 -34.62 -1.09
N ASN A 119 21.99 -35.21 -1.84
CA ASN A 119 21.34 -36.46 -1.43
C ASN A 119 21.85 -37.64 -2.28
N PRO A 120 23.01 -38.24 -1.94
CA PRO A 120 23.37 -39.52 -2.54
C PRO A 120 22.40 -40.57 -2.03
N THR A 121 21.66 -41.20 -2.93
CA THR A 121 20.88 -42.40 -2.67
C THR A 121 21.71 -43.44 -1.94
N SER A 122 21.32 -43.78 -0.71
CA SER A 122 21.08 -45.17 -0.36
C SER A 122 19.58 -45.32 -0.11
N GLU A 123 19.00 -46.30 -0.78
CA GLU A 123 17.59 -46.64 -0.92
C GLU A 123 16.77 -46.53 0.37
N GLU A 124 15.57 -45.95 0.27
CA GLU A 124 14.32 -46.69 0.49
C GLU A 124 13.10 -45.87 0.07
N THR A 125 12.26 -46.49 -0.73
CA THR A 125 10.98 -46.02 -1.26
C THR A 125 9.90 -45.99 -0.20
N VAL A 126 9.17 -44.88 -0.01
CA VAL A 126 7.76 -44.91 0.44
C VAL A 126 6.95 -43.75 -0.20
N PRO A 127 5.69 -43.98 -0.64
CA PRO A 127 4.95 -43.09 -1.55
C PRO A 127 4.32 -41.86 -0.90
N LYS A 128 4.05 -40.87 -1.75
CA LYS A 128 3.30 -39.64 -1.50
C LYS A 128 1.86 -39.96 -1.06
N GLU A 129 1.45 -39.43 0.08
CA GLU A 129 0.05 -39.12 0.33
C GLU A 129 -0.18 -37.62 0.20
N ASN A 130 -1.18 -37.30 -0.61
CA ASN A 130 -1.70 -35.98 -0.85
C ASN A 130 -2.27 -35.42 0.45
N ASN A 131 -2.01 -34.15 0.74
CA ASN A 131 -3.03 -33.35 1.40
C ASN A 131 -3.03 -31.95 0.80
N GLU A 132 -3.99 -31.73 -0.07
CA GLU A 132 -4.43 -30.40 -0.46
C GLU A 132 -4.99 -29.69 0.78
N ASN A 133 -4.75 -28.38 0.83
CA ASN A 133 -5.34 -27.40 1.75
C ASN A 133 -4.80 -27.36 3.19
N VAL A 134 -3.86 -26.43 3.41
CA VAL A 134 -3.94 -25.57 4.60
C VAL A 134 -3.73 -24.12 4.16
N ALA A 135 -4.87 -23.45 4.02
CA ALA A 135 -5.11 -22.05 4.32
C ALA A 135 -4.21 -20.99 3.66
N ASP A 136 -4.73 -20.47 2.54
CA ASP A 136 -4.87 -19.03 2.38
C ASP A 136 -5.55 -18.45 3.63
N MET A 137 -4.77 -17.81 4.50
CA MET A 137 -5.29 -16.94 5.56
C MET A 137 -4.62 -15.58 5.37
N CYS A 138 -5.44 -14.64 4.94
CA CYS A 138 -5.25 -13.24 5.18
C CYS A 138 -5.03 -13.01 6.68
N GLU A 139 -3.84 -12.58 7.06
CA GLU A 139 -3.69 -11.77 8.27
C GLU A 139 -3.45 -10.33 7.84
N ASP A 140 -4.42 -9.50 8.22
CA ASP A 140 -4.38 -8.05 8.16
C ASP A 140 -3.12 -7.55 8.88
N ASP A 141 -2.04 -7.36 8.14
CA ASP A 141 -0.97 -6.47 8.57
C ASP A 141 -1.35 -5.06 8.11
N ILE A 142 -2.23 -4.43 8.90
CA ILE A 142 -2.10 -3.00 9.21
C ILE A 142 -0.80 -2.85 10.01
N SER A 143 0.33 -3.23 9.41
CA SER A 143 1.65 -3.01 9.96
C SER A 143 1.98 -1.57 9.63
N ASN A 144 1.75 -0.74 10.64
CA ASN A 144 2.41 0.51 10.88
C ASN A 144 3.71 0.63 10.09
N ASP A 145 3.72 1.61 9.21
CA ASP A 145 4.86 2.48 8.97
C ASP A 145 6.20 1.86 9.36
N VAL A 146 6.76 1.01 8.48
CA VAL A 146 8.21 0.79 8.51
C VAL A 146 8.82 2.10 8.01
N MET A 147 8.88 3.04 8.95
CA MET A 147 9.86 4.11 8.99
C MET A 147 11.18 3.47 8.61
N CYS A 148 11.68 3.86 7.45
CA CYS A 148 13.03 3.55 7.03
C CYS A 148 13.96 4.10 8.11
N GLN A 149 14.42 3.21 8.98
CA GLN A 149 15.68 3.28 9.71
C GLN A 149 16.06 4.72 10.14
N THR A 150 15.43 5.22 11.19
CA THR A 150 16.12 6.18 12.05
C THR A 150 17.12 5.38 12.86
N ASP A 151 18.41 5.71 12.78
CA ASP A 151 19.41 5.27 13.75
C ASP A 151 19.04 5.85 15.13
N LEU A 152 18.04 5.25 15.77
CA LEU A 152 17.70 5.47 17.16
C LEU A 152 18.75 4.72 17.96
N ARG A 153 19.87 5.41 18.23
CA ARG A 153 20.86 4.97 19.20
C ARG A 153 20.15 4.68 20.54
N ALA A 154 20.67 3.74 21.31
CA ALA A 154 20.11 3.35 22.62
C ALA A 154 19.78 4.58 23.50
N GLU A 155 20.60 5.63 23.40
CA GLU A 155 20.42 6.93 24.06
C GLU A 155 19.07 7.61 23.77
N HIS A 156 18.56 7.54 22.54
CA HIS A 156 17.27 8.12 22.18
C HIS A 156 16.09 7.32 22.76
N ILE A 157 16.24 6.00 22.87
CA ILE A 157 15.23 5.14 23.48
C ILE A 157 15.14 5.45 24.99
N GLU A 158 16.29 5.56 25.67
CA GLU A 158 16.33 5.93 27.08
C GLU A 158 15.75 7.33 27.33
N LEU A 159 16.05 8.30 26.45
CA LEU A 159 15.50 9.65 26.58
C LEU A 159 13.97 9.65 26.45
N LEU A 160 13.43 8.92 25.48
CA LEU A 160 11.99 8.80 25.28
C LEU A 160 11.31 8.08 26.44
N GLN A 161 11.94 7.03 26.99
CA GLN A 161 11.44 6.34 28.18
C GLN A 161 11.32 7.29 29.38
N ARG A 162 12.39 8.06 29.67
CA ARG A 162 12.36 9.08 30.75
C ARG A 162 11.28 10.13 30.51
N GLN A 163 11.11 10.59 29.27
CA GLN A 163 10.05 11.56 28.95
C GLN A 163 8.65 11.00 29.18
N CYS A 164 8.41 9.75 28.80
CA CYS A 164 7.15 9.05 29.05
C CYS A 164 6.84 8.94 30.55
N GLU A 165 7.83 8.56 31.37
CA GLU A 165 7.67 8.45 32.83
C GLU A 165 7.33 9.81 33.48
N VAL A 166 8.00 10.87 33.05
CA VAL A 166 7.72 12.24 33.54
C VAL A 166 6.31 12.67 33.15
N LEU A 167 5.89 12.43 31.91
CA LEU A 167 4.55 12.79 31.46
C LEU A 167 3.48 12.00 32.22
N GLN A 168 3.68 10.70 32.43
CA GLN A 168 2.78 9.86 33.22
C GLN A 168 2.64 10.39 34.66
N SER A 169 3.76 10.70 35.30
CA SER A 169 3.77 11.27 36.66
C SER A 169 2.99 12.59 36.72
N LYS A 170 3.21 13.51 35.76
CA LYS A 170 2.47 14.78 35.67
C LYS A 170 0.97 14.55 35.48
N THR A 171 0.58 13.62 34.61
CA THR A 171 -0.84 13.31 34.39
C THR A 171 -1.50 12.72 35.63
N PHE A 172 -0.76 11.92 36.41
CA PHE A 172 -1.25 11.39 37.67
C PHE A 172 -1.47 12.50 38.70
N THR A 173 -0.49 13.40 38.88
CA THR A 173 -0.63 14.54 39.78
C THR A 173 -1.79 15.44 39.41
N LEU A 174 -1.95 15.78 38.13
CA LEU A 174 -3.06 16.63 37.66
C LEU A 174 -4.42 15.94 37.87
N LYS A 175 -4.52 14.63 37.63
CA LYS A 175 -5.74 13.86 37.92
C LYS A 175 -6.06 13.88 39.41
N GLN A 176 -5.06 13.73 40.27
CA GLN A 176 -5.25 13.80 41.72
C GLN A 176 -5.69 15.20 42.18
N GLN A 177 -5.08 16.25 41.65
CA GLN A 177 -5.48 17.64 41.95
C GLN A 177 -6.92 17.91 41.51
N LEU A 178 -7.30 17.44 40.32
CA LEU A 178 -8.66 17.61 39.80
C LEU A 178 -9.69 16.82 40.63
N TYR A 179 -9.32 15.62 41.11
CA TYR A 179 -10.15 14.84 42.02
C TYR A 179 -10.36 15.55 43.37
N LEU A 180 -9.30 16.12 43.95
CA LEU A 180 -9.40 16.90 45.19
C LEU A 180 -10.27 18.15 45.00
N HIS A 181 -10.10 18.87 43.89
CA HIS A 181 -10.92 20.04 43.59
C HIS A 181 -12.40 19.68 43.38
N LEU A 182 -12.70 18.54 42.77
CA LEU A 182 -14.08 18.04 42.65
C LEU A 182 -14.68 17.67 44.01
N LEU A 183 -13.89 17.08 44.91
CA LEU A 183 -14.36 16.78 46.27
C LEU A 183 -14.63 18.05 47.08
N GLU A 184 -13.78 19.06 46.94
CA GLU A 184 -13.98 20.38 47.56
C GLU A 184 -15.22 21.07 47.00
N GLN A 185 -15.44 21.07 45.68
CA GLN A 185 -16.66 21.66 45.11
C GLN A 185 -17.95 20.98 45.58
N ASN A 186 -17.94 19.65 45.74
CA ASN A 186 -19.10 18.89 46.22
C ASN A 186 -19.33 19.04 47.74
N SER A 187 -18.35 19.53 48.52
CA SER A 187 -18.53 19.79 49.96
C SER A 187 -19.09 21.18 50.26
N PHE A 188 -19.07 22.11 49.28
CA PHE A 188 -19.67 23.45 49.41
C PHE A 188 -21.13 23.52 48.89
N GLU A 189 -21.66 22.45 48.27
CA GLU A 189 -23.05 22.38 47.75
C GLU A 189 -24.04 21.63 48.68
N ASN A 190 -23.63 21.27 49.90
CA ASN A 190 -24.50 20.78 51.00
C ASN A 190 -24.51 21.77 52.16
#